data_AF-A0A350LNY3-F1
#
_entry.id   AF-A0A350LNY3-F1
#
_cell.length_a   1.000
_cell.length_b   1.000
_cell.length_c   1.000
_cell.angle_alpha   90.00
_cell.angle_beta   90.00
_cell.angle_gamma   90.00
#
_symmetry.space_group_name_H-M   'P 1'
#
loop_
_entity.id
_entity.type
_entity.pdbx_description
1 polymer ?
#
loop_
_entity_poly.entity_id
_entity_poly.type
_entity_poly.pdbx_seq_one_letter_code
_entity_poly.pdbx_strand_id
1 'polypeptide(L)' 'DKYKQWNAAFDAGYAAALGKSLIVLQPPEHDHALKEVDAAALAVARKPEQVVDILRYVLDGTLRG' A
#
# COMPACT_ATOMS: atom_id res chain seq x y z
N ASP A 1 -14.32 -14.03 3.33
CA ASP A 1 -13.21 -13.04 3.28
C ASP A 1 -12.21 -13.18 2.14
N LYS A 2 -11.94 -14.37 1.58
CA LYS A 2 -10.97 -14.55 0.47
C LYS A 2 -11.26 -13.75 -0.82
N TYR A 3 -12.51 -13.38 -1.09
CA TYR A 3 -12.88 -12.64 -2.31
C TYR A 3 -12.64 -11.12 -2.22
N LYS A 4 -12.52 -10.54 -1.02
CA LYS A 4 -12.37 -9.08 -0.86
C LYS A 4 -10.99 -8.57 -1.24
N GLN A 5 -9.96 -9.40 -1.14
CA GLN A 5 -8.57 -9.00 -1.39
C GLN A 5 -8.23 -8.90 -2.89
N TRP A 6 -8.91 -9.69 -3.72
CA TRP A 6 -8.69 -9.67 -5.17
C TRP A 6 -9.16 -8.38 -5.83
N ASN A 7 -10.26 -7.78 -5.33
CA ASN A 7 -10.70 -6.47 -5.81
C ASN A 7 -9.67 -5.38 -5.49
N ALA A 8 -9.11 -5.39 -4.28
CA ALA A 8 -8.11 -4.40 -3.87
C ALA A 8 -6.81 -4.51 -4.70
N ALA A 9 -6.35 -5.73 -5.02
CA ALA A 9 -5.18 -5.93 -5.86
C ALA A 9 -5.41 -5.45 -7.30
N PHE A 10 -6.61 -5.70 -7.84
CA PHE A 10 -7.01 -5.20 -9.15
C PHE A 10 -7.06 -3.66 -9.19
N ASP A 11 -7.72 -3.05 -8.20
CA ASP A 11 -7.83 -1.59 -8.08
C ASP A 11 -6.45 -0.94 -7.93
N ALA A 12 -5.53 -1.57 -7.19
CA ALA A 12 -4.16 -1.12 -7.04
C ALA A 12 -3.40 -1.16 -8.38
N GLY A 13 -3.52 -2.25 -9.16
CA GLY A 13 -2.93 -2.35 -10.49
C GLY A 13 -3.47 -1.29 -11.46
N TYR A 14 -4.79 -1.03 -11.43
CA TYR A 14 -5.40 0.00 -12.24
C TYR A 14 -4.94 1.42 -11.84
N ALA A 15 -4.86 1.70 -10.54
CA ALA A 15 -4.34 2.97 -10.04
C ALA A 15 -2.87 3.19 -10.43
N ALA A 16 -2.04 2.15 -10.37
CA ALA A 16 -0.65 2.20 -10.82
C ALA A 16 -0.55 2.52 -12.33
N ALA A 17 -1.39 1.89 -13.16
CA ALA A 17 -1.45 2.18 -14.60
C ALA A 17 -1.85 3.63 -14.91
N LEU A 18 -2.61 4.27 -14.03
CA LEU A 18 -2.96 5.70 -14.11
C LEU A 18 -1.90 6.64 -13.52
N GLY A 19 -0.77 6.13 -13.05
CA GLY A 19 0.30 6.93 -12.44
C GLY A 19 -0.04 7.47 -11.05
N LYS A 20 -0.97 6.84 -10.33
CA LYS A 20 -1.31 7.25 -8.97
C LYS A 20 -0.29 6.69 -7.97
N SER A 21 0.10 7.52 -7.01
CA SER A 21 0.90 7.09 -5.86
C SER A 21 0.10 6.15 -4.96
N LEU A 22 0.73 5.05 -4.52
CA LEU A 22 0.10 4.00 -3.73
C LEU A 22 0.81 3.79 -2.40
N ILE A 23 -0.01 3.60 -1.35
CA ILE A 23 0.38 3.03 -0.07
C ILE A 23 -0.42 1.74 0.09
N VAL A 24 0.25 0.60 0.20
CA VAL A 24 -0.41 -0.72 0.32
C VAL A 24 -0.41 -1.16 1.77
N LEU A 25 -1.59 -1.41 2.34
CA LEU A 25 -1.74 -1.97 3.68
C LEU A 25 -2.12 -3.45 3.58
N GLN A 26 -1.19 -4.34 3.94
CA GLN A 26 -1.42 -5.78 3.92
C GLN A 26 -0.69 -6.49 5.06
N PRO A 27 -1.21 -7.63 5.54
CA PRO A 27 -0.49 -8.46 6.49
C PRO A 27 0.64 -9.23 5.77
N PRO A 28 1.72 -9.63 6.47
CA PRO A 28 2.91 -10.22 5.83
C PRO A 28 2.66 -11.49 5.01
N GLU A 29 1.60 -12.23 5.31
CA GLU A 29 1.20 -13.45 4.61
C GLU A 29 0.87 -13.22 3.13
N HIS A 30 0.60 -11.97 2.73
CA HIS A 30 0.29 -11.62 1.34
C HIS A 30 1.51 -11.16 0.53
N ASP A 31 2.70 -11.05 1.11
CA ASP A 31 3.89 -10.52 0.42
C ASP A 31 4.20 -11.27 -0.88
N HIS A 32 4.03 -12.60 -0.88
CA HIS A 32 4.23 -13.36 -2.11
C HIS A 32 3.11 -13.16 -3.13
N ALA A 33 1.86 -13.09 -2.66
CA ALA A 33 0.68 -12.97 -3.50
C ALA A 33 0.55 -11.58 -4.13
N LEU A 34 1.01 -10.53 -3.45
CA LEU A 34 0.88 -9.13 -3.83
C LEU A 34 2.22 -8.48 -4.22
N LYS A 35 3.27 -9.28 -4.44
CA LYS A 35 4.63 -8.79 -4.77
C LYS A 35 4.70 -7.78 -5.92
N GLU A 36 3.84 -7.92 -6.93
CA GLU A 36 3.82 -7.03 -8.10
C GLU A 36 3.15 -5.69 -7.78
N VAL A 37 2.14 -5.72 -6.92
CA VAL A 37 1.49 -4.52 -6.37
C VAL A 37 2.44 -3.80 -5.42
N ASP A 38 3.14 -4.54 -4.56
CA ASP A 38 4.14 -4.01 -3.64
C ASP A 38 5.30 -3.34 -4.40
N ALA A 39 5.76 -3.95 -5.49
CA ALA A 39 6.80 -3.38 -6.35
C ALA A 39 6.37 -2.08 -7.05
N ALA A 40 5.08 -1.90 -7.30
CA ALA A 40 4.51 -0.68 -7.88
C ALA A 40 4.18 0.40 -6.84
N ALA A 41 4.14 0.05 -5.54
CA ALA A 41 3.79 0.98 -4.48
C ALA A 41 4.98 1.84 -4.03
N LEU A 42 4.69 3.06 -3.55
CA LEU A 42 5.72 3.91 -2.94
C LEU A 42 6.00 3.55 -1.49
N ALA A 43 5.05 2.87 -0.84
CA ALA A 43 5.21 2.37 0.51
C ALA A 43 4.30 1.17 0.77
N VAL A 44 4.78 0.23 1.58
CA VAL A 44 4.00 -0.92 2.07
C VAL A 44 3.93 -0.85 3.59
N ALA A 45 2.72 -0.94 4.13
CA ALA A 45 2.41 -0.87 5.55
C ALA A 45 1.84 -2.21 6.04
N ARG A 46 2.09 -2.52 7.31
CA ARG A 46 1.56 -3.68 8.04
C ARG A 46 0.49 -3.28 9.05
N LYS A 47 0.54 -2.04 9.54
CA LYS A 47 -0.42 -1.49 10.50
C LYS A 47 -0.94 -0.13 10.04
N PRO A 48 -2.19 0.23 10.37
CA PRO A 48 -2.75 1.53 10.01
C PRO A 48 -1.91 2.73 10.48
N GLU A 49 -1.25 2.65 11.62
CA GLU A 49 -0.43 3.73 12.16
C GLU A 49 0.73 4.10 11.21
N GLN A 50 1.29 3.11 10.52
CA GLN A 50 2.35 3.34 9.54
C GLN A 50 1.82 4.11 8.32
N VAL A 51 0.56 3.89 7.92
CA VAL A 51 -0.08 4.67 6.85
C VAL A 51 -0.21 6.13 7.28
N VAL A 52 -0.62 6.38 8.52
CA VAL A 52 -0.71 7.73 9.08
C VAL A 52 0.66 8.41 9.11
N ASP A 53 1.71 7.68 9.49
CA ASP A 53 3.07 8.21 9.53
C ASP A 53 3.61 8.54 8.13
N ILE A 54 3.32 7.70 7.13
CA ILE A 54 3.65 7.97 5.72
C ILE A 54 2.90 9.22 5.22
N LEU A 55 1.61 9.33 5.48
CA LEU A 55 0.81 10.50 5.07
C LEU A 55 1.34 11.79 5.71
N ARG A 56 1.68 11.75 6.99
CA ARG A 56 2.29 12.90 7.68
C ARG A 56 3.63 13.27 7.03
N TYR A 57 4.50 12.29 6.80
CA TYR A 57 5.78 12.52 6.13
C TYR A 57 5.62 13.18 4.75
N VAL A 58 4.64 12.74 3.97
CA VAL A 58 4.34 13.33 2.65
C VAL A 58 3.82 14.77 2.76
N LEU A 59 3.02 15.08 3.78
CA LEU A 59 2.39 16.39 3.94
C LEU A 59 3.31 17.45 4.54
N ASP A 60 4.14 17.09 5.52
CA ASP A 60 4.93 18.06 6.29
C ASP A 60 6.41 17.68 6.50
N GLY A 61 6.86 16.54 5.97
CA GLY A 61 8.24 16.06 6.10
C GLY A 61 8.57 15.41 7.45
N THR A 62 7.59 15.21 8.34
CA THR A 62 7.82 14.70 9.71
C THR A 62 7.57 13.20 9.82
N LEU A 63 8.65 12.42 9.98
CA LEU A 63 8.58 11.02 10.36
C LEU A 63 8.80 10.87 11.88
N ARG A 64 7.89 10.16 12.57
CA ARG A 64 8.09 9.80 13.97
C ARG A 64 8.99 8.56 14.02
N GLY A 65 10.08 8.66 14.79
CA GLY A 65 10.98 7.54 15.07
C GLY A 65 10.41 6.56 16.08
#